data_AF-A0A2D5TVR8-F1
#
_entry.id   AF-A0A2D5TVR8-F1
#
_cell.length_a   1.000
_cell.length_b   1.000
_cell.length_c   1.000
_cell.angle_alpha   90.00
_cell.angle_beta   90.00
_cell.angle_gamma   90.00
#
_symmetry.space_group_name_H-M   'P 1'
#
loop_
_entity.id
_entity.type
_entity.pdbx_description
1 polymer ?
#
loop_
_entity_poly.entity_id
_entity_poly.type
_entity_poly.pdbx_seq_one_letter_code
_entity_poly.pdbx_strand_id
1 'polypeptide(L)'
;MNRFIDEAPSWGYRFFAGLFLFFFFSISPAKSDEGLLSIVSRFGQQPGNSSSQRYFWNRLRYETGTEMGDVCYAEAAYELMPYWLEDGILLRNQVAAKNSTSRIYRVDDLQSRFSGKETPEIGEETVLEQDLDRMMLTCTWGSWDLVLGRQAVSFGSAQSVNPTDLFAPVAFKPLDGEFRAGSDALRLRNQLSDTSELDFGMLAGFANNPGQNGSFLRLHILFGEMDLTPMLASFGKNRLAGISMQSALGSWGIALDGAWVEYEESIPVSPSPKKTRWLPWTLGINGQLSGDLFVSFEFHRNPMGTRHPEDYGFNSLQPIYSHYPVTLKGQDYLMTSLQYQISPLWSFSFASMQNRNDKSTLVLPELEWNLAEELWLKGTGTFSSGASEVEKSEFGPAADWFSFTLKFYY
;
A
#
# COMPACT_ATOMS: atom_id res chain seq x y z
N MET A 1 -25.09 -21.26 -6.83
CA MET A 1 -24.33 -22.22 -7.67
C MET A 1 -24.91 -22.37 -9.08
N ASN A 2 -26.22 -22.57 -9.28
CA ASN A 2 -26.82 -22.73 -10.63
C ASN A 2 -27.06 -21.44 -11.45
N ARG A 3 -26.28 -20.39 -11.21
CA ARG A 3 -26.23 -19.17 -12.07
C ARG A 3 -24.83 -18.87 -12.60
N PHE A 4 -23.84 -19.71 -12.24
CA PHE A 4 -22.44 -19.56 -12.63
C PHE A 4 -22.14 -20.16 -14.02
N ILE A 5 -23.06 -20.95 -14.60
CA ILE A 5 -22.79 -21.80 -15.77
C ILE A 5 -23.46 -21.28 -17.05
N ASP A 6 -24.55 -20.51 -16.96
CA ASP A 6 -25.35 -20.18 -18.15
C ASP A 6 -24.88 -18.94 -18.94
N GLU A 7 -23.91 -18.18 -18.43
CA GLU A 7 -23.35 -17.01 -19.15
C GLU A 7 -21.92 -17.23 -19.68
N ALA A 8 -21.30 -18.41 -19.45
CA ALA A 8 -19.90 -18.69 -19.79
C ALA A 8 -19.41 -18.47 -21.25
N PRO A 9 -20.22 -18.52 -22.34
CA PRO A 9 -19.66 -18.55 -23.70
C PRO A 9 -19.09 -17.22 -24.22
N SER A 10 -19.55 -16.06 -23.74
CA SER A 10 -19.05 -14.73 -24.18
C SER A 10 -17.87 -14.21 -23.35
N TRP A 11 -17.62 -14.82 -22.19
CA TRP A 11 -16.61 -14.42 -21.19
C TRP A 11 -15.23 -14.94 -21.53
N GLY A 12 -15.16 -16.17 -22.03
CA GLY A 12 -13.92 -16.81 -22.46
C GLY A 12 -13.19 -15.98 -23.51
N TYR A 13 -13.90 -15.38 -24.48
CA TYR A 13 -13.23 -14.60 -25.53
C TYR A 13 -12.58 -13.30 -25.02
N ARG A 14 -13.15 -12.62 -24.02
CA ARG A 14 -12.56 -11.40 -23.44
C ARG A 14 -11.47 -11.72 -22.41
N PHE A 15 -11.66 -12.77 -21.62
CA PHE A 15 -10.66 -13.33 -20.69
C PHE A 15 -9.42 -13.83 -21.46
N PHE A 16 -9.64 -14.60 -22.54
CA PHE A 16 -8.56 -15.06 -23.41
C PHE A 16 -8.01 -13.94 -24.29
N ALA A 17 -8.77 -12.95 -24.76
CA ALA A 17 -8.21 -11.84 -25.55
C ALA A 17 -7.24 -10.97 -24.72
N GLY A 18 -7.50 -10.79 -23.42
CA GLY A 18 -6.56 -10.15 -22.49
C GLY A 18 -5.27 -10.96 -22.28
N LEU A 19 -5.39 -12.29 -22.17
CA LEU A 19 -4.23 -13.20 -22.06
C LEU A 19 -3.49 -13.41 -23.41
N PHE A 20 -4.20 -13.44 -24.54
CA PHE A 20 -3.65 -13.74 -25.88
C PHE A 20 -2.86 -12.58 -26.47
N LEU A 21 -3.11 -11.34 -26.03
CA LEU A 21 -2.33 -10.19 -26.50
C LEU A 21 -0.86 -10.24 -26.06
N PHE A 22 -0.46 -11.14 -25.16
CA PHE A 22 0.93 -11.23 -24.67
C PHE A 22 1.72 -12.46 -25.10
N PHE A 23 1.10 -13.52 -25.62
CA PHE A 23 1.85 -14.67 -26.15
C PHE A 23 2.65 -14.37 -27.44
N PHE A 24 2.55 -13.15 -27.99
CA PHE A 24 3.21 -12.76 -29.24
C PHE A 24 4.29 -11.66 -29.14
N PHE A 25 4.61 -11.14 -27.95
CA PHE A 25 5.76 -10.24 -27.78
C PHE A 25 6.97 -10.99 -27.23
N SER A 26 7.60 -11.81 -28.07
CA SER A 26 8.97 -12.29 -27.86
C SER A 26 9.95 -11.15 -28.13
N ILE A 27 10.09 -10.23 -27.17
CA ILE A 27 11.24 -9.32 -27.15
C ILE A 27 12.36 -10.12 -26.51
N SER A 28 13.29 -10.62 -27.33
CA SER A 28 14.53 -11.21 -26.86
C SER A 28 15.48 -10.08 -26.44
N PRO A 29 15.81 -9.89 -25.16
CA PRO A 29 16.86 -8.95 -24.80
C PRO A 29 18.21 -9.58 -25.17
N ALA A 30 19.04 -8.81 -25.86
CA ALA A 30 20.41 -9.18 -26.14
C ALA A 30 21.21 -9.16 -24.84
N LYS A 31 21.41 -10.33 -24.22
CA LYS A 31 22.55 -10.79 -23.40
C LYS A 31 23.31 -9.85 -22.41
N SER A 32 22.85 -8.65 -22.07
CA SER A 32 23.49 -7.79 -21.06
C SER A 32 22.54 -7.10 -20.07
N ASP A 33 21.23 -7.11 -20.30
CA ASP A 33 20.28 -6.35 -19.48
C ASP A 33 19.31 -7.32 -18.79
N GLU A 34 19.46 -7.49 -17.48
CA GLU A 34 18.53 -8.24 -16.63
C GLU A 34 17.29 -7.36 -16.41
N GLY A 35 16.28 -7.54 -17.26
CA GLY A 35 14.96 -6.93 -17.09
C GLY A 35 13.98 -7.94 -16.49
N LEU A 36 13.17 -7.51 -15.52
CA LEU A 36 12.10 -8.30 -14.93
C LEU A 36 10.75 -7.81 -15.46
N LEU A 37 9.98 -8.72 -16.05
CA LEU A 37 8.60 -8.47 -16.43
C LEU A 37 7.67 -9.11 -15.39
N SER A 38 6.74 -8.34 -14.83
CA SER A 38 5.68 -8.87 -13.97
C SER A 38 4.30 -8.52 -14.49
N ILE A 39 3.40 -9.50 -14.41
CA ILE A 39 2.00 -9.37 -14.82
C ILE A 39 1.13 -9.75 -13.64
N VAL A 40 0.20 -8.86 -13.29
CA VAL A 40 -0.83 -9.12 -12.28
C VAL A 40 -2.19 -8.91 -12.92
N SER A 41 -2.98 -9.96 -13.05
CA SER A 41 -4.35 -9.90 -13.57
C SER A 41 -5.33 -10.18 -12.46
N ARG A 42 -6.29 -9.27 -12.25
CA ARG A 42 -7.35 -9.40 -11.24
C ARG A 42 -8.73 -9.34 -11.87
N PHE A 43 -9.56 -10.29 -11.51
CA PHE A 43 -11.00 -10.22 -11.66
C PHE A 43 -11.63 -9.98 -10.29
N GLY A 44 -12.50 -8.98 -10.18
CA GLY A 44 -13.22 -8.67 -8.95
C GLY A 44 -14.73 -8.61 -9.16
N GLN A 45 -15.47 -9.02 -8.14
CA GLN A 45 -16.93 -8.94 -8.10
C GLN A 45 -17.39 -8.36 -6.76
N GLN A 46 -18.27 -7.36 -6.84
CA GLN A 46 -19.03 -6.82 -5.72
C GLN A 46 -20.48 -7.29 -5.84
N PRO A 47 -21.04 -8.00 -4.85
CA PRO A 47 -22.48 -8.16 -4.75
C PRO A 47 -23.15 -6.80 -4.54
N GLY A 48 -24.26 -6.54 -5.25
CA GLY A 48 -25.08 -5.34 -5.09
C GLY A 48 -26.54 -5.70 -4.85
N ASN A 49 -27.34 -4.72 -4.42
CA ASN A 49 -28.77 -4.93 -4.08
C ASN A 49 -29.62 -5.36 -5.30
N SER A 50 -29.27 -4.95 -6.51
CA SER A 50 -30.01 -5.25 -7.76
C SER A 50 -29.22 -6.11 -8.75
N SER A 51 -27.92 -5.85 -8.90
CA SER A 51 -26.99 -6.64 -9.71
C SER A 51 -25.60 -6.65 -9.08
N SER A 52 -24.85 -7.73 -9.32
CA SER A 52 -23.41 -7.73 -9.02
C SER A 52 -22.70 -6.79 -10.01
N GLN A 53 -21.68 -6.10 -9.52
CA GLN A 53 -20.80 -5.27 -10.32
C GLN A 53 -19.44 -5.94 -10.42
N ARG A 54 -18.86 -5.96 -11.62
CA ARG A 54 -17.61 -6.68 -11.91
C ARG A 54 -16.57 -5.76 -12.51
N TYR A 55 -15.30 -6.08 -12.26
CA TYR A 55 -14.19 -5.42 -12.93
C TYR A 55 -13.11 -6.42 -13.32
N PHE A 56 -12.36 -6.04 -14.35
CA PHE A 56 -11.08 -6.64 -14.69
C PHE A 56 -10.01 -5.56 -14.59
N TRP A 57 -8.94 -5.84 -13.88
CA TRP A 57 -7.80 -4.94 -13.75
C TRP A 57 -6.52 -5.73 -14.00
N ASN A 58 -5.63 -5.20 -14.83
CA ASN A 58 -4.35 -5.81 -15.10
C ASN A 58 -3.26 -4.78 -14.85
N ARG A 59 -2.09 -5.25 -14.41
CA ARG A 59 -0.85 -4.49 -14.39
C ARG A 59 0.23 -5.28 -15.11
N LEU A 60 0.86 -4.63 -16.08
CA LEU A 60 2.12 -5.02 -16.67
C LEU A 60 3.19 -4.09 -16.14
N ARG A 61 4.23 -4.61 -15.51
CA ARG A 61 5.35 -3.82 -14.99
C ARG A 61 6.65 -4.39 -15.55
N TYR A 62 7.43 -3.54 -16.20
CA TYR A 62 8.78 -3.87 -16.64
C TYR A 62 9.77 -3.08 -15.79
N GLU A 63 10.68 -3.80 -15.15
CA GLU A 63 11.78 -3.26 -14.34
C GLU A 63 13.10 -3.63 -15.01
N THR A 64 14.05 -2.71 -15.01
CA THR A 64 15.39 -2.94 -15.56
C THR A 64 16.39 -2.11 -14.78
N GLY A 65 17.62 -2.59 -14.71
CA GLY A 65 18.73 -1.81 -14.19
C GLY A 65 20.02 -2.05 -14.94
N THR A 66 20.98 -1.17 -14.70
CA THR A 66 22.31 -1.24 -15.28
C THR A 66 23.33 -0.63 -14.34
N GLU A 67 24.50 -1.26 -14.25
CA GLU A 67 25.67 -0.64 -13.66
C GLU A 67 26.12 0.55 -14.54
N MET A 68 26.50 1.65 -13.89
CA MET A 68 27.01 2.87 -14.51
C MET A 68 28.42 3.13 -13.98
N GLY A 69 29.40 2.44 -14.58
CA GLY A 69 30.77 2.39 -14.04
C GLY A 69 30.84 1.54 -12.77
N ASP A 70 31.88 1.73 -11.96
CA ASP A 70 32.19 0.82 -10.84
C ASP A 70 31.46 1.15 -9.53
N VAL A 71 30.77 2.29 -9.48
CA VAL A 71 30.25 2.87 -8.21
C VAL A 71 28.80 3.27 -8.27
N CYS A 72 28.13 3.18 -9.42
CA CYS A 72 26.73 3.58 -9.55
C CYS A 72 25.90 2.50 -10.24
N TYR A 73 24.63 2.41 -9.85
CA TYR A 73 23.61 1.54 -10.41
C TYR A 73 22.36 2.36 -10.71
N ALA A 74 21.87 2.27 -11.94
CA ALA A 74 20.62 2.91 -12.36
C ALA A 74 19.51 1.87 -12.47
N GLU A 75 18.30 2.25 -12.04
CA GLU A 75 17.10 1.43 -12.11
C GLU A 75 15.95 2.23 -12.69
N ALA A 76 15.13 1.59 -13.51
CA ALA A 76 13.88 2.14 -14.00
C ALA A 76 12.78 1.06 -13.99
N ALA A 77 11.57 1.46 -13.62
CA ALA A 77 10.38 0.62 -13.70
C ALA A 77 9.20 1.39 -14.26
N TYR A 78 8.52 0.80 -15.23
CA TYR A 78 7.36 1.40 -15.89
C TYR A 78 6.19 0.42 -15.91
N GLU A 79 4.99 0.97 -15.69
CA GLU A 79 3.75 0.21 -15.56
C GLU A 79 2.71 0.62 -16.60
N LEU A 80 1.99 -0.37 -17.12
CA LEU A 80 0.76 -0.20 -17.87
C LEU A 80 -0.36 -0.95 -17.16
N MET A 81 -1.49 -0.26 -16.97
CA MET A 81 -2.62 -0.77 -16.21
C MET A 81 -3.93 -0.67 -17.02
N PRO A 82 -4.20 -1.64 -17.92
CA PRO A 82 -5.49 -1.72 -18.59
C PRO A 82 -6.54 -2.33 -17.66
N TYR A 83 -7.69 -1.66 -17.55
CA TYR A 83 -8.82 -2.17 -16.78
C TYR A 83 -10.16 -1.90 -17.46
N TRP A 84 -11.11 -2.78 -17.18
CA TRP A 84 -12.51 -2.67 -17.57
C TRP A 84 -13.38 -2.69 -16.32
N LEU A 85 -14.36 -1.81 -16.30
CA LEU A 85 -15.35 -1.65 -15.22
C LEU A 85 -16.73 -1.88 -15.81
N GLU A 86 -17.57 -2.65 -15.12
CA GLU A 86 -18.99 -2.77 -15.45
C GLU A 86 -19.75 -1.46 -15.15
N ASP A 87 -19.31 -0.73 -14.12
CA ASP A 87 -19.77 0.62 -13.79
C ASP A 87 -18.61 1.54 -13.37
N GLY A 88 -18.37 2.58 -14.16
CA GLY A 88 -17.28 3.53 -13.94
C GLY A 88 -17.43 4.36 -12.65
N ILE A 89 -18.64 4.64 -12.17
CA ILE A 89 -18.82 5.45 -10.94
C ILE A 89 -18.60 4.59 -9.70
N LEU A 90 -19.16 3.38 -9.67
CA LEU A 90 -19.12 2.52 -8.49
C LEU A 90 -17.75 1.86 -8.29
N LEU A 91 -17.06 1.53 -9.38
CA LEU A 91 -15.87 0.67 -9.34
C LEU A 91 -14.55 1.44 -9.49
N ARG A 92 -14.56 2.69 -9.97
CA ARG A 92 -13.31 3.39 -10.30
C ARG A 92 -12.39 3.60 -9.11
N ASN A 93 -12.91 3.95 -7.94
CA ASN A 93 -12.11 4.09 -6.72
C ASN A 93 -11.52 2.75 -6.23
N GLN A 94 -11.97 1.62 -6.77
CA GLN A 94 -11.48 0.29 -6.44
C GLN A 94 -10.35 -0.18 -7.34
N VAL A 95 -10.07 0.49 -8.46
CA VAL A 95 -9.07 0.04 -9.45
C VAL A 95 -8.11 1.12 -9.91
N ALA A 96 -8.50 2.40 -9.77
CA ALA A 96 -7.68 3.50 -10.26
C ALA A 96 -6.40 3.63 -9.44
N ALA A 97 -5.27 3.75 -10.13
CA ALA A 97 -3.97 3.97 -9.50
C ALA A 97 -3.87 5.38 -8.88
N LYS A 98 -4.80 6.27 -9.21
CA LYS A 98 -5.01 7.58 -8.57
C LYS A 98 -5.60 7.42 -7.17
N ASN A 99 -4.75 7.08 -6.20
CA ASN A 99 -4.99 7.54 -4.84
C ASN A 99 -4.13 8.78 -4.63
N SER A 100 -4.74 9.97 -4.65
CA SER A 100 -4.07 11.27 -4.51
C SER A 100 -3.30 11.40 -3.19
N THR A 101 -3.54 10.50 -2.23
CA THR A 101 -2.82 10.36 -0.95
C THR A 101 -1.53 9.57 -1.06
N SER A 102 -1.36 8.72 -2.08
CA SER A 102 -0.20 7.81 -2.23
C SER A 102 0.92 8.35 -3.12
N ARG A 103 0.66 9.39 -3.92
CA ARG A 103 1.61 9.94 -4.92
C ARG A 103 2.01 11.38 -4.64
N ILE A 104 1.98 11.82 -3.38
CA ILE A 104 2.15 13.23 -3.01
C ILE A 104 3.58 13.77 -3.19
N TYR A 105 4.58 12.88 -3.25
CA TYR A 105 6.00 13.23 -3.40
C TYR A 105 6.52 12.93 -4.81
N ARG A 106 5.91 13.52 -5.83
CA ARG A 106 6.40 13.44 -7.22
C ARG A 106 6.50 14.85 -7.76
N VAL A 107 7.68 15.27 -8.25
CA VAL A 107 7.94 16.62 -8.78
C VAL A 107 7.02 16.91 -9.96
N ASP A 108 6.94 15.95 -10.86
CA ASP A 108 6.08 15.91 -12.02
C ASP A 108 5.67 14.45 -12.28
N ASP A 109 4.56 14.24 -12.97
CA ASP A 109 4.13 12.88 -13.31
C ASP A 109 3.62 12.81 -14.75
N LEU A 110 3.78 11.64 -15.35
CA LEU A 110 3.19 11.38 -16.66
C LEU A 110 1.67 11.57 -16.58
N GLN A 111 1.05 11.84 -17.73
CA GLN A 111 -0.39 11.77 -17.81
C GLN A 111 -0.82 10.32 -17.54
N SER A 112 -1.19 10.06 -16.28
CA SER A 112 -1.52 8.72 -15.78
C SER A 112 -2.56 8.00 -16.62
N ARG A 113 -3.52 8.71 -17.22
CA ARG A 113 -4.53 8.12 -18.10
C ARG A 113 -4.15 8.31 -19.56
N PHE A 114 -3.81 7.21 -20.22
CA PHE A 114 -3.48 7.17 -21.63
C PHE A 114 -4.75 7.15 -22.50
N SER A 115 -5.81 6.47 -22.05
CA SER A 115 -7.11 6.38 -22.73
C SER A 115 -8.26 6.20 -21.73
N GLY A 116 -9.49 6.56 -22.15
CA GLY A 116 -10.70 6.55 -21.33
C GLY A 116 -11.14 7.95 -20.88
N LYS A 117 -12.36 8.08 -20.36
CA LYS A 117 -12.97 9.38 -20.00
C LYS A 117 -12.40 9.93 -18.68
N GLU A 118 -11.98 11.19 -18.62
CA GLU A 118 -11.44 11.75 -17.37
C GLU A 118 -12.42 11.68 -16.20
N THR A 119 -13.71 11.87 -16.48
CA THR A 119 -14.80 11.74 -15.50
C THR A 119 -15.44 10.36 -15.62
N PRO A 120 -15.63 9.63 -14.50
CA PRO A 120 -16.39 8.38 -14.54
C PRO A 120 -17.84 8.64 -14.90
N GLU A 121 -18.41 7.74 -15.67
CA GLU A 121 -19.83 7.74 -16.02
C GLU A 121 -20.47 6.42 -15.59
N ILE A 122 -21.80 6.42 -15.50
CA ILE A 122 -22.58 5.21 -15.23
C ILE A 122 -22.42 4.25 -16.41
N GLY A 123 -22.22 2.96 -16.11
CA GLY A 123 -22.04 1.90 -17.10
C GLY A 123 -20.60 1.60 -17.47
N GLU A 124 -20.44 0.79 -18.52
CA GLU A 124 -19.15 0.17 -18.84
C GLU A 124 -18.07 1.18 -19.21
N GLU A 125 -16.89 1.01 -18.63
CA GLU A 125 -15.71 1.83 -18.90
C GLU A 125 -14.50 0.94 -19.20
N THR A 126 -13.73 1.27 -20.23
CA THR A 126 -12.40 0.69 -20.47
C THR A 126 -11.36 1.79 -20.40
N VAL A 127 -10.32 1.56 -19.62
CA VAL A 127 -9.29 2.55 -19.33
C VAL A 127 -7.93 1.91 -19.51
N LEU A 128 -6.98 2.71 -20.00
CA LEU A 128 -5.56 2.39 -19.94
C LEU A 128 -4.85 3.45 -19.10
N GLU A 129 -4.28 3.04 -17.97
CA GLU A 129 -3.40 3.86 -17.16
C GLU A 129 -1.93 3.49 -17.37
N GLN A 130 -1.05 4.43 -17.06
CA GLN A 130 0.40 4.27 -17.07
C GLN A 130 1.03 4.87 -15.80
N ASP A 131 2.18 4.33 -15.39
CA ASP A 131 2.98 4.90 -14.32
C ASP A 131 4.48 4.75 -14.57
N LEU A 132 5.25 5.82 -14.37
CA LEU A 132 6.68 5.69 -14.14
C LEU A 132 6.87 5.43 -12.64
N ASP A 133 7.00 4.17 -12.26
CA ASP A 133 7.04 3.74 -10.86
C ASP A 133 8.42 3.94 -10.24
N ARG A 134 9.50 3.65 -10.98
CA ARG A 134 10.90 3.84 -10.55
C ARG A 134 11.71 4.52 -11.63
N MET A 135 12.61 5.39 -11.21
CA MET A 135 13.67 5.96 -12.05
C MET A 135 14.71 6.56 -11.10
N MET A 136 15.69 5.76 -10.70
CA MET A 136 16.66 6.16 -9.69
C MET A 136 18.08 5.78 -10.03
N LEU A 137 19.03 6.52 -9.47
CA LEU A 137 20.45 6.26 -9.49
C LEU A 137 20.93 6.08 -8.05
N THR A 138 21.57 4.95 -7.77
CA THR A 138 22.28 4.70 -6.53
C THR A 138 23.76 4.78 -6.80
N CYS A 139 24.51 5.60 -6.06
CA CYS A 139 25.97 5.64 -6.13
C CYS A 139 26.57 5.36 -4.76
N THR A 140 27.50 4.41 -4.69
CA THR A 140 28.11 3.92 -3.46
C THR A 140 29.58 4.33 -3.37
N TRP A 141 29.99 4.90 -2.24
CA TRP A 141 31.39 5.18 -1.94
C TRP A 141 31.72 4.87 -0.47
N GLY A 142 32.62 3.92 -0.26
CA GLY A 142 32.92 3.42 1.09
C GLY A 142 31.65 2.87 1.75
N SER A 143 31.27 3.41 2.91
CA SER A 143 30.04 3.02 3.62
C SER A 143 28.82 3.90 3.28
N TRP A 144 28.91 4.77 2.27
CA TRP A 144 27.85 5.71 1.91
C TRP A 144 27.16 5.35 0.60
N ASP A 145 25.83 5.51 0.56
CA ASP A 145 25.01 5.42 -0.66
C ASP A 145 24.24 6.72 -0.91
N LEU A 146 24.45 7.38 -2.04
CA LEU A 146 23.55 8.41 -2.57
C LEU A 146 22.46 7.73 -3.40
N VAL A 147 21.20 7.97 -3.08
CA VAL A 147 20.08 7.54 -3.93
C VAL A 147 19.33 8.76 -4.42
N LEU A 148 19.29 8.96 -5.73
CA LEU A 148 18.61 10.09 -6.37
C LEU A 148 17.57 9.59 -7.36
N GLY A 149 16.36 10.14 -7.29
CA GLY A 149 15.29 9.91 -8.27
C GLY A 149 14.03 9.31 -7.65
N ARG A 150 13.20 8.69 -8.49
CA ARG A 150 11.93 8.09 -8.09
C ARG A 150 12.13 6.70 -7.52
N GLN A 151 11.80 6.54 -6.24
CA GLN A 151 12.10 5.36 -5.44
C GLN A 151 11.02 5.11 -4.38
N ALA A 152 10.87 3.87 -3.89
CA ALA A 152 10.02 3.62 -2.74
C ALA A 152 10.68 4.20 -1.47
N VAL A 153 9.92 5.02 -0.72
CA VAL A 153 10.33 5.51 0.60
C VAL A 153 9.21 5.17 1.57
N SER A 154 9.47 4.21 2.44
CA SER A 154 8.48 3.71 3.39
C SER A 154 9.14 3.18 4.64
N PHE A 155 8.46 3.33 5.77
CA PHE A 155 8.97 2.97 7.09
C PHE A 155 8.01 2.04 7.82
N GLY A 156 8.19 1.91 9.14
CA GLY A 156 7.34 1.10 9.97
C GLY A 156 7.92 -0.27 10.31
N SER A 157 7.44 -0.81 11.42
CA SER A 157 7.80 -2.15 11.93
C SER A 157 6.59 -3.02 12.29
N ALA A 158 5.43 -2.42 12.44
CA ALA A 158 4.17 -3.14 12.63
C ALA A 158 3.70 -3.76 11.30
N GLN A 159 2.93 -4.83 11.40
CA GLN A 159 2.44 -5.59 10.25
C GLN A 159 1.25 -4.92 9.57
N SER A 160 0.38 -4.25 10.33
CA SER A 160 -0.87 -3.71 9.78
C SER A 160 -0.87 -2.20 9.61
N VAL A 161 -0.54 -1.44 10.67
CA VAL A 161 -0.60 0.04 10.67
C VAL A 161 0.65 0.61 11.30
N ASN A 162 1.34 1.47 10.55
CA ASN A 162 2.61 2.06 10.93
C ASN A 162 2.51 3.58 11.06
N PRO A 163 2.37 4.13 12.27
CA PRO A 163 2.39 5.58 12.50
C PRO A 163 3.63 6.30 11.99
N THR A 164 4.77 5.61 11.88
CA THR A 164 6.01 6.19 11.35
C THR A 164 6.08 6.19 9.81
N ASP A 165 5.21 5.45 9.12
CA ASP A 165 5.22 5.34 7.66
C ASP A 165 4.47 6.51 7.00
N LEU A 166 5.16 7.64 6.85
CA LEU A 166 4.59 8.89 6.35
C LEU A 166 4.46 8.96 4.82
N PHE A 167 5.39 8.35 4.09
CA PHE A 167 5.63 8.71 2.69
C PHE A 167 5.03 7.73 1.70
N ALA A 168 4.88 6.45 2.07
CA ALA A 168 4.19 5.45 1.26
C ALA A 168 3.57 4.33 2.13
N PRO A 169 2.62 4.66 3.02
CA PRO A 169 1.99 3.65 3.87
C PRO A 169 1.14 2.68 3.07
N VAL A 170 1.19 1.44 3.51
CA VAL A 170 0.40 0.35 2.96
C VAL A 170 -1.04 0.51 3.46
N ALA A 171 -1.99 0.54 2.53
CA ALA A 171 -3.40 0.46 2.87
C ALA A 171 -3.71 -0.93 3.45
N PHE A 172 -4.59 -1.02 4.45
CA PHE A 172 -4.98 -2.30 5.03
C PHE A 172 -5.71 -3.25 4.03
N LYS A 173 -6.29 -2.68 2.95
CA LYS A 173 -6.88 -3.41 1.82
C LYS A 173 -6.20 -2.98 0.51
N PRO A 174 -4.93 -3.36 0.27
CA PRO A 174 -4.22 -2.92 -0.92
C PRO A 174 -4.70 -3.73 -2.14
N LEU A 175 -4.74 -3.09 -3.31
CA LEU A 175 -4.96 -3.82 -4.55
C LEU A 175 -3.76 -4.72 -4.85
N ASP A 176 -2.56 -4.20 -4.69
CA ASP A 176 -1.35 -5.00 -4.66
C ASP A 176 -0.57 -4.65 -3.39
N GLY A 177 -0.42 -5.62 -2.49
CA GLY A 177 0.27 -5.43 -1.21
C GLY A 177 1.78 -5.27 -1.34
N GLU A 178 2.36 -5.69 -2.47
CA GLU A 178 3.78 -5.51 -2.76
C GLU A 178 4.08 -4.11 -3.30
N PHE A 179 3.06 -3.43 -3.84
CA PHE A 179 3.25 -2.13 -4.48
C PHE A 179 3.36 -1.00 -3.45
N ARG A 180 4.51 -0.33 -3.48
CA ARG A 180 4.69 0.98 -2.82
C ARG A 180 4.94 2.02 -3.90
N ALA A 181 4.14 3.08 -3.91
CA ALA A 181 4.25 4.13 -4.91
C ALA A 181 5.61 4.83 -4.81
N GLY A 182 6.27 4.99 -5.97
CA GLY A 182 7.54 5.71 -6.03
C GLY A 182 7.40 7.19 -5.67
N SER A 183 8.35 7.70 -4.89
CA SER A 183 8.52 9.10 -4.52
C SER A 183 9.83 9.64 -5.08
N ASP A 184 9.80 10.88 -5.58
CA ASP A 184 10.96 11.59 -6.06
C ASP A 184 11.75 12.11 -4.86
N ALA A 185 12.90 11.49 -4.61
CA ALA A 185 13.69 11.72 -3.40
C ALA A 185 15.19 11.77 -3.68
N LEU A 186 15.89 12.50 -2.81
CA LEU A 186 17.32 12.45 -2.61
C LEU A 186 17.58 11.85 -1.23
N ARG A 187 18.32 10.76 -1.15
CA ARG A 187 18.71 10.09 0.10
C ARG A 187 20.20 9.89 0.17
N LEU A 188 20.73 9.91 1.38
CA LEU A 188 22.09 9.51 1.68
C LEU A 188 22.04 8.56 2.87
N ARG A 189 22.53 7.34 2.65
CA ARG A 189 22.60 6.30 3.67
C ARG A 189 24.04 6.06 4.06
N ASN A 190 24.27 5.76 5.33
CA ASN A 190 25.55 5.30 5.82
C ASN A 190 25.38 3.98 6.58
N GLN A 191 26.08 2.95 6.12
CA GLN A 191 26.24 1.72 6.88
C GLN A 191 27.25 1.97 8.01
N LEU A 192 26.74 2.16 9.23
CA LEU A 192 27.55 2.40 10.42
C LEU A 192 28.23 1.09 10.88
N SER A 193 27.55 -0.03 10.67
CA SER A 193 28.03 -1.40 10.88
C SER A 193 27.21 -2.36 10.02
N ASP A 194 27.50 -3.66 10.11
CA ASP A 194 26.74 -4.72 9.43
C ASP A 194 25.24 -4.76 9.79
N THR A 195 24.83 -4.08 10.87
CA THR A 195 23.46 -4.11 11.42
C THR A 195 22.89 -2.72 11.74
N SER A 196 23.66 -1.66 11.51
CA SER A 196 23.27 -0.29 11.86
C SER A 196 23.40 0.64 10.65
N GLU A 197 22.36 1.42 10.42
CA GLU A 197 22.26 2.31 9.25
C GLU A 197 21.77 3.69 9.69
N LEU A 198 22.46 4.74 9.23
CA LEU A 198 21.96 6.11 9.27
C LEU A 198 21.39 6.46 7.89
N ASP A 199 20.14 6.89 7.83
CA ASP A 199 19.46 7.26 6.58
C ASP A 199 18.86 8.65 6.71
N PHE A 200 19.23 9.55 5.80
CA PHE A 200 18.54 10.82 5.67
C PHE A 200 18.02 10.99 4.25
N GLY A 201 16.88 11.67 4.13
CA GLY A 201 16.31 11.94 2.84
C GLY A 201 15.48 13.20 2.79
N MET A 202 15.32 13.71 1.57
CA MET A 202 14.43 14.79 1.20
C MET A 202 13.57 14.32 0.04
N LEU A 203 12.26 14.56 0.15
CA LEU A 203 11.26 14.20 -0.84
C LEU A 203 10.66 15.48 -1.41
N ALA A 204 10.52 15.54 -2.73
CA ALA A 204 9.95 16.70 -3.40
C ALA A 204 8.44 16.51 -3.60
N GLY A 205 7.64 17.47 -3.13
CA GLY A 205 6.22 17.53 -3.48
C GLY A 205 6.02 18.00 -4.92
N PHE A 206 4.79 17.88 -5.44
CA PHE A 206 4.47 18.36 -6.79
C PHE A 206 4.86 19.83 -7.00
N ALA A 207 5.42 20.13 -8.17
CA ALA A 207 5.83 21.48 -8.55
C ALA A 207 4.68 22.50 -8.50
N ASN A 208 3.44 22.05 -8.73
CA ASN A 208 2.22 22.87 -8.68
C ASN A 208 1.67 23.09 -7.25
N ASN A 209 2.28 22.46 -6.23
CA ASN A 209 1.94 22.65 -4.82
C ASN A 209 3.20 22.88 -3.98
N PRO A 210 3.90 24.02 -4.19
CA PRO A 210 5.14 24.32 -3.49
C PRO A 210 4.89 24.39 -1.98
N GLY A 211 5.57 23.52 -1.23
CA GLY A 211 5.44 23.43 0.23
C GLY A 211 4.97 22.09 0.77
N GLN A 212 4.66 21.10 -0.09
CA GLN A 212 4.41 19.72 0.32
C GLN A 212 5.65 18.82 0.22
N ASN A 213 6.81 19.34 0.62
CA ASN A 213 8.04 18.54 0.66
C ASN A 213 8.08 17.67 1.91
N GLY A 214 8.86 16.60 1.83
CA GLY A 214 9.16 15.71 2.94
C GLY A 214 10.64 15.75 3.28
N SER A 215 10.99 15.50 4.52
CA SER A 215 12.37 15.14 4.88
C SER A 215 12.37 14.23 6.08
N PHE A 216 13.44 13.45 6.23
CA PHE A 216 13.59 12.57 7.38
C PHE A 216 15.05 12.33 7.74
N LEU A 217 15.25 11.94 8.99
CA LEU A 217 16.46 11.40 9.56
C LEU A 217 16.07 10.16 10.35
N ARG A 218 16.65 9.02 10.01
CA ARG A 218 16.35 7.71 10.57
C ARG A 218 17.66 7.04 10.97
N LEU A 219 17.65 6.36 12.11
CA LEU A 219 18.80 5.58 12.57
C LEU A 219 18.30 4.18 12.92
N HIS A 220 18.77 3.16 12.22
CA HIS A 220 18.54 1.76 12.52
C HIS A 220 19.70 1.24 13.38
N ILE A 221 19.40 0.60 14.52
CA ILE A 221 20.40 0.03 15.42
C ILE A 221 19.88 -1.32 15.92
N LEU A 222 20.72 -2.33 15.85
CA LEU A 222 20.49 -3.61 16.52
C LEU A 222 21.21 -3.64 17.88
N PHE A 223 20.45 -3.79 18.97
CA PHE A 223 20.97 -3.97 20.33
C PHE A 223 20.57 -5.34 20.89
N GLY A 224 21.48 -6.31 20.83
CA GLY A 224 21.17 -7.70 21.17
C GLY A 224 20.21 -8.30 20.14
N GLU A 225 18.99 -8.64 20.56
CA GLU A 225 17.89 -9.11 19.70
C GLU A 225 16.87 -8.01 19.39
N MET A 226 17.13 -6.77 19.84
CA MET A 226 16.21 -5.65 19.66
C MET A 226 16.65 -4.76 18.50
N ASP A 227 15.86 -4.75 17.43
CA ASP A 227 15.95 -3.77 16.36
C ASP A 227 15.22 -2.49 16.78
N LEU A 228 15.95 -1.38 16.79
CA LEU A 228 15.44 -0.08 17.23
C LEU A 228 15.67 0.96 16.14
N THR A 229 14.62 1.69 15.80
CA THR A 229 14.62 2.72 14.76
C THR A 229 13.95 4.00 15.24
N PRO A 230 14.67 4.90 15.94
CA PRO A 230 14.22 6.27 16.11
C PRO A 230 14.26 7.03 14.77
N MET A 231 13.32 7.96 14.60
CA MET A 231 13.31 8.87 13.45
C MET A 231 12.76 10.25 13.76
N LEU A 232 13.17 11.22 12.96
CA LEU A 232 12.58 12.54 12.86
C LEU A 232 12.16 12.76 11.41
N ALA A 233 11.00 13.36 11.19
CA ALA A 233 10.53 13.68 9.85
C ALA A 233 9.76 15.00 9.80
N SER A 234 9.72 15.60 8.63
CA SER A 234 8.84 16.70 8.30
C SER A 234 8.04 16.37 7.04
N PHE A 235 6.79 16.82 7.00
CA PHE A 235 5.90 16.63 5.87
C PHE A 235 5.00 17.86 5.74
N GLY A 236 5.25 18.65 4.70
CA GLY A 236 4.73 20.01 4.60
C GLY A 236 5.19 20.88 5.77
N LYS A 237 4.24 21.49 6.49
CA LYS A 237 4.52 22.27 7.71
C LYS A 237 4.59 21.41 8.99
N ASN A 238 4.28 20.13 8.88
CA ASN A 238 4.10 19.23 10.02
C ASN A 238 5.39 18.51 10.34
N ARG A 239 5.47 18.00 11.57
CA ARG A 239 6.67 17.33 12.10
C ARG A 239 6.27 16.03 12.79
N LEU A 240 7.17 15.06 12.73
CA LEU A 240 7.04 13.76 13.39
C LEU A 240 8.33 13.42 14.10
N ALA A 241 8.22 12.91 15.33
CA ALA A 241 9.27 12.16 16.00
C ALA A 241 8.75 10.75 16.26
N GLY A 242 9.43 9.74 15.73
CA GLY A 242 8.96 8.37 15.69
C GLY A 242 9.94 7.40 16.32
N ILE A 243 9.42 6.26 16.73
CA ILE A 243 10.19 5.10 17.17
C ILE A 243 9.51 3.83 16.67
N SER A 244 10.28 3.00 16.01
CA SER A 244 9.91 1.65 15.62
C SER A 244 10.83 0.67 16.35
N MET A 245 10.28 -0.41 16.89
CA MET A 245 11.02 -1.41 17.65
C MET A 245 10.51 -2.80 17.32
N GLN A 246 11.42 -3.73 17.06
CA GLN A 246 11.13 -5.16 16.99
C GLN A 246 12.07 -5.90 17.93
N SER A 247 11.58 -6.92 18.62
CA SER A 247 12.38 -7.72 19.52
C SER A 247 11.78 -9.11 19.70
N ALA A 248 12.58 -10.06 20.18
CA ALA A 248 12.11 -11.38 20.57
C ALA A 248 11.94 -11.45 22.10
N LEU A 249 10.84 -12.05 22.54
CA LEU A 249 10.59 -12.46 23.92
C LEU A 249 10.30 -13.97 23.95
N GLY A 250 11.36 -14.76 24.06
CA GLY A 250 11.27 -16.21 23.92
C GLY A 250 10.89 -16.59 22.48
N SER A 251 9.82 -17.36 22.30
CA SER A 251 9.32 -17.77 20.98
C SER A 251 8.38 -16.76 20.33
N TRP A 252 8.16 -15.61 20.96
CA TRP A 252 7.26 -14.56 20.46
C TRP A 252 8.04 -13.36 20.00
N GLY A 253 7.69 -12.79 18.85
CA GLY A 253 8.13 -11.46 18.47
C GLY A 253 7.21 -10.39 19.04
N ILE A 254 7.78 -9.25 19.37
CA ILE A 254 7.07 -8.05 19.81
C ILE A 254 7.44 -6.92 18.85
N ALA A 255 6.45 -6.16 18.39
CA ALA A 255 6.64 -5.00 17.55
C ALA A 255 5.95 -3.77 18.17
N LEU A 256 6.60 -2.61 18.10
CA LEU A 256 6.04 -1.33 18.51
C LEU A 256 6.35 -0.30 17.42
N ASP A 257 5.33 0.43 16.97
CA ASP A 257 5.50 1.56 16.06
C ASP A 257 4.73 2.76 16.61
N GLY A 258 5.43 3.83 16.98
CA GLY A 258 4.82 4.98 17.64
C GLY A 258 5.38 6.29 17.14
N ALA A 259 4.51 7.31 17.06
CA ALA A 259 4.89 8.62 16.57
C ALA A 259 4.26 9.74 17.40
N TRP A 260 5.05 10.76 17.70
CA TRP A 260 4.57 12.07 18.11
C TRP A 260 4.43 12.94 16.86
N VAL A 261 3.19 13.27 16.51
CA VAL A 261 2.85 14.08 15.33
C VAL A 261 2.47 15.48 15.78
N GLU A 262 3.20 16.50 15.33
CA GLU A 262 2.85 17.91 15.52
C GLU A 262 2.35 18.49 14.19
N TYR A 263 1.10 18.94 14.19
CA TYR A 263 0.45 19.60 13.06
C TYR A 263 0.22 21.07 13.32
N GLU A 264 0.47 21.86 12.29
CA GLU A 264 0.34 23.29 12.33
C GLU A 264 -0.91 23.73 11.56
N GLU A 265 -1.98 24.04 12.29
CA GLU A 265 -3.22 24.53 11.72
C GLU A 265 -3.11 26.02 11.41
N SER A 266 -3.22 26.36 10.12
CA SER A 266 -3.27 27.76 9.67
C SER A 266 -4.71 28.28 9.81
N ILE A 267 -4.99 29.01 10.89
CA ILE A 267 -6.31 29.60 11.14
C ILE A 267 -6.35 30.98 10.47
N PRO A 268 -7.24 31.25 9.49
CA PRO A 268 -7.25 32.50 8.71
C PRO A 268 -7.34 33.79 9.55
N VAL A 269 -7.88 33.69 10.77
CA VAL A 269 -8.18 34.82 11.66
C VAL A 269 -7.18 34.93 12.83
N SER A 270 -6.27 33.97 12.99
CA SER A 270 -5.25 33.99 14.05
C SER A 270 -3.87 34.26 13.46
N PRO A 271 -3.14 35.29 13.94
CA PRO A 271 -1.77 35.56 13.48
C PRO A 271 -0.77 34.47 13.93
N SER A 272 -1.14 33.67 14.93
CA SER A 272 -0.33 32.54 15.41
C SER A 272 -1.01 31.22 15.04
N PRO A 273 -0.31 30.30 14.37
CA PRO A 273 -0.86 29.00 14.04
C PRO A 273 -1.11 28.17 15.30
N LYS A 274 -2.21 27.42 15.32
CA LYS A 274 -2.52 26.50 16.42
C LYS A 274 -1.77 25.19 16.18
N LYS A 275 -1.02 24.75 17.19
CA LYS A 275 -0.33 23.47 17.13
C LYS A 275 -1.16 22.40 17.81
N THR A 276 -1.50 21.35 17.08
CA THR A 276 -2.16 20.17 17.60
C THR A 276 -1.17 19.01 17.60
N ARG A 277 -1.22 18.19 18.65
CA ARG A 277 -0.31 17.08 18.86
C ARG A 277 -1.08 15.80 19.02
N TRP A 278 -0.61 14.76 18.35
CA TRP A 278 -1.17 13.42 18.46
C TRP A 278 -0.06 12.42 18.73
N LEU A 279 -0.42 11.34 19.42
CA LEU A 279 0.46 10.23 19.73
C LEU A 279 -0.15 8.91 19.20
N PRO A 280 -0.21 8.69 17.87
CA PRO A 280 -0.56 7.38 17.32
C PRO A 280 0.50 6.33 17.65
N TRP A 281 0.04 5.11 17.92
CA TRP A 281 0.93 3.98 18.17
C TRP A 281 0.25 2.64 17.84
N THR A 282 1.07 1.66 17.49
CA THR A 282 0.69 0.27 17.26
C THR A 282 1.60 -0.62 18.10
N LEU A 283 1.03 -1.55 18.86
CA LEU A 283 1.75 -2.58 19.61
C LEU A 283 1.30 -3.95 19.13
N GLY A 284 2.24 -4.80 18.76
CA GLY A 284 2.02 -6.12 18.22
C GLY A 284 2.75 -7.22 18.96
N ILE A 285 2.17 -8.41 18.94
CA ILE A 285 2.82 -9.67 19.29
C ILE A 285 2.59 -10.67 18.15
N ASN A 286 3.61 -11.47 17.83
CA ASN A 286 3.50 -12.49 16.80
C ASN A 286 4.30 -13.73 17.16
N GLY A 287 4.00 -14.86 16.54
CA GLY A 287 4.69 -16.11 16.83
C GLY A 287 4.30 -17.25 15.90
N GLN A 288 5.23 -18.19 15.78
CA GLN A 288 5.03 -19.46 15.09
C GLN A 288 4.43 -20.48 16.07
N LEU A 289 3.15 -20.83 15.91
CA LEU A 289 2.44 -21.76 16.81
C LEU A 289 2.72 -23.22 16.51
N SER A 290 2.99 -23.55 15.24
CA SER A 290 3.38 -24.90 14.77
C SER A 290 4.31 -24.75 13.55
N GLY A 291 4.82 -25.84 12.98
CA GLY A 291 5.66 -25.76 11.77
C GLY A 291 5.02 -25.00 10.60
N ASP A 292 3.69 -24.95 10.55
CA ASP A 292 2.93 -24.44 9.40
C ASP A 292 2.02 -23.25 9.74
N LEU A 293 1.90 -22.84 11.02
CA LEU A 293 0.98 -21.79 11.46
C LEU A 293 1.70 -20.63 12.14
N PHE A 294 1.65 -19.46 11.51
CA PHE A 294 2.05 -18.17 12.08
C PHE A 294 0.83 -17.35 12.48
N VAL A 295 0.90 -16.64 13.60
CA VAL A 295 -0.16 -15.72 14.06
C VAL A 295 0.41 -14.38 14.51
N SER A 296 -0.37 -13.32 14.35
CA SER A 296 -0.09 -12.00 14.92
C SER A 296 -1.36 -11.33 15.46
N PHE A 297 -1.18 -10.55 16.52
CA PHE A 297 -2.19 -9.71 17.13
C PHE A 297 -1.59 -8.32 17.32
N GLU A 298 -2.28 -7.28 16.84
CA GLU A 298 -1.85 -5.89 17.00
C GLU A 298 -2.99 -5.05 17.57
N PHE A 299 -2.64 -4.12 18.44
CA PHE A 299 -3.54 -3.06 18.89
C PHE A 299 -3.01 -1.72 18.39
N HIS A 300 -3.86 -0.99 17.67
CA HIS A 300 -3.53 0.34 17.15
C HIS A 300 -4.41 1.40 17.78
N ARG A 301 -3.77 2.46 18.29
CA ARG A 301 -4.43 3.66 18.83
C ARG A 301 -4.23 4.80 17.84
N ASN A 302 -5.34 5.26 17.27
CA ASN A 302 -5.42 6.44 16.40
C ASN A 302 -6.08 7.63 17.13
N PRO A 303 -5.32 8.50 17.81
CA PRO A 303 -5.89 9.66 18.49
C PRO A 303 -6.47 10.75 17.56
N MET A 304 -6.28 10.64 16.24
CA MET A 304 -6.87 11.57 15.26
C MET A 304 -8.32 11.21 14.95
N GLY A 305 -8.71 9.95 15.18
CA GLY A 305 -10.09 9.49 15.09
C GLY A 305 -10.96 9.91 16.26
N THR A 306 -12.23 9.48 16.22
CA THR A 306 -13.23 9.75 17.26
C THR A 306 -13.78 8.45 17.87
N ARG A 307 -14.26 8.54 19.12
CA ARG A 307 -14.94 7.43 19.79
C ARG A 307 -16.43 7.36 19.47
N HIS A 308 -16.97 8.41 18.87
CA HIS A 308 -18.39 8.57 18.57
C HIS A 308 -18.59 8.34 17.07
N PRO A 309 -19.19 7.21 16.66
CA PRO A 309 -19.36 6.87 15.25
C PRO A 309 -20.11 7.94 14.45
N GLU A 310 -21.04 8.65 15.10
CA GLU A 310 -21.81 9.76 14.52
C GLU A 310 -20.93 10.91 14.01
N ASP A 311 -19.73 11.06 14.58
CA ASP A 311 -18.78 12.09 14.20
C ASP A 311 -17.83 11.63 13.06
N TYR A 312 -17.88 10.37 12.61
CA TYR A 312 -16.93 9.84 11.61
C TYR A 312 -16.91 10.65 10.32
N GLY A 313 -18.08 11.08 9.83
CA GLY A 313 -18.20 11.90 8.64
C GLY A 313 -17.43 13.22 8.79
N PHE A 314 -17.79 14.01 9.80
CA PHE A 314 -17.19 15.32 10.03
C PHE A 314 -15.72 15.25 10.47
N ASN A 315 -15.36 14.31 11.36
CA ASN A 315 -14.00 14.16 11.85
C ASN A 315 -13.01 13.80 10.72
N SER A 316 -13.44 12.98 9.75
CA SER A 316 -12.61 12.63 8.59
C SER A 316 -12.31 13.80 7.64
N LEU A 317 -13.00 14.94 7.80
CA LEU A 317 -12.74 16.16 7.04
C LEU A 317 -11.69 17.06 7.71
N GLN A 318 -11.18 16.69 8.88
CA GLN A 318 -10.12 17.47 9.53
C GLN A 318 -8.87 17.50 8.63
N PRO A 319 -8.16 18.65 8.56
CA PRO A 319 -7.00 18.80 7.70
C PRO A 319 -5.91 17.75 7.90
N ILE A 320 -5.78 17.17 9.11
CA ILE A 320 -4.78 16.13 9.37
C ILE A 320 -4.96 14.91 8.45
N TYR A 321 -6.20 14.53 8.09
CA TYR A 321 -6.50 13.41 7.20
C TYR A 321 -6.05 13.62 5.76
N SER A 322 -5.75 14.84 5.34
CA SER A 322 -5.18 15.13 4.01
C SER A 322 -3.66 15.24 4.00
N HIS A 323 -3.02 15.25 5.17
CA HIS A 323 -1.57 15.47 5.30
C HIS A 323 -0.83 14.31 5.97
N TYR A 324 -1.48 13.63 6.90
CA TYR A 324 -0.97 12.45 7.56
C TYR A 324 -1.72 11.24 7.02
N PRO A 325 -1.02 10.17 6.62
CA PRO A 325 -1.60 9.14 5.76
C PRO A 325 -2.34 8.07 6.57
N VAL A 326 -3.20 8.49 7.49
CA VAL A 326 -4.12 7.64 8.23
C VAL A 326 -5.52 7.80 7.67
N THR A 327 -6.15 6.69 7.29
CA THR A 327 -7.52 6.66 6.77
C THR A 327 -8.55 6.20 7.81
N LEU A 328 -8.08 5.78 8.99
CA LEU A 328 -8.88 5.22 10.08
C LEU A 328 -9.67 6.31 10.81
N LYS A 329 -10.98 6.09 11.01
CA LYS A 329 -11.93 7.09 11.56
C LYS A 329 -12.20 6.93 13.06
N GLY A 330 -12.16 5.70 13.55
CA GLY A 330 -12.14 5.34 14.97
C GLY A 330 -10.79 5.61 15.65
N GLN A 331 -10.77 5.39 16.97
CA GLN A 331 -9.58 5.58 17.79
C GLN A 331 -8.86 4.29 18.17
N ASP A 332 -9.56 3.17 18.25
CA ASP A 332 -9.03 1.94 18.85
C ASP A 332 -9.30 0.76 17.92
N TYR A 333 -8.24 0.09 17.48
CA TYR A 333 -8.33 -1.02 16.55
C TYR A 333 -7.63 -2.24 17.10
N LEU A 334 -8.26 -3.39 16.93
CA LEU A 334 -7.64 -4.69 17.12
C LEU A 334 -7.47 -5.33 15.76
N MET A 335 -6.23 -5.62 15.37
CA MET A 335 -5.92 -6.37 14.16
C MET A 335 -5.44 -7.76 14.53
N THR A 336 -5.85 -8.74 13.73
CA THR A 336 -5.36 -10.11 13.84
C THR A 336 -4.95 -10.61 12.47
N SER A 337 -3.85 -11.34 12.40
CA SER A 337 -3.44 -12.02 11.18
C SER A 337 -3.02 -13.45 11.50
N LEU A 338 -3.21 -14.35 10.54
CA LEU A 338 -2.65 -15.68 10.56
C LEU A 338 -2.23 -16.08 9.15
N GLN A 339 -1.22 -16.94 9.08
CA GLN A 339 -0.73 -17.54 7.86
C GLN A 339 -0.56 -19.03 8.12
N TYR A 340 -1.21 -19.85 7.30
CA TYR A 340 -1.22 -21.30 7.42
C TYR A 340 -0.75 -21.96 6.13
N GLN A 341 0.39 -22.65 6.18
CA GLN A 341 0.91 -23.42 5.06
C GLN A 341 0.21 -24.78 4.97
N ILE A 342 -0.75 -24.92 4.07
CA ILE A 342 -1.52 -26.17 3.92
C ILE A 342 -0.64 -27.27 3.27
N SER A 343 0.17 -26.89 2.30
CA SER A 343 1.15 -27.74 1.62
C SER A 343 2.21 -26.85 0.94
N PRO A 344 3.34 -27.36 0.41
CA PRO A 344 4.33 -26.52 -0.28
C PRO A 344 3.78 -25.66 -1.44
N LEU A 345 2.62 -26.04 -2.00
CA LEU A 345 1.98 -25.29 -3.08
C LEU A 345 0.79 -24.43 -2.63
N TRP A 346 0.23 -24.66 -1.44
CA TRP A 346 -0.98 -23.98 -0.97
C TRP A 346 -0.75 -23.29 0.36
N SER A 347 -1.07 -22.00 0.40
CA SER A 347 -1.04 -21.19 1.63
C SER A 347 -2.41 -20.52 1.83
N PHE A 348 -2.82 -20.43 3.09
CA PHE A 348 -4.01 -19.69 3.50
C PHE A 348 -3.60 -18.55 4.42
N SER A 349 -4.04 -17.35 4.09
CA SER A 349 -3.84 -16.16 4.89
C SER A 349 -5.18 -15.60 5.33
N PHE A 350 -5.24 -15.06 6.54
CA PHE A 350 -6.41 -14.37 7.04
C PHE A 350 -5.96 -13.15 7.83
N ALA A 351 -6.55 -12.00 7.53
CA ALA A 351 -6.39 -10.78 8.30
C ALA A 351 -7.75 -10.25 8.75
N SER A 352 -7.80 -9.61 9.91
CA SER A 352 -8.97 -8.86 10.35
C SER A 352 -8.57 -7.54 11.02
N MET A 353 -9.45 -6.55 10.91
CA MET A 353 -9.35 -5.27 11.61
C MET A 353 -10.70 -4.95 12.22
N GLN A 354 -10.72 -4.83 13.54
CA GLN A 354 -11.91 -4.52 14.32
C GLN A 354 -11.79 -3.11 14.88
N ASN A 355 -12.69 -2.22 14.49
CA ASN A 355 -12.84 -0.94 15.16
C ASN A 355 -13.58 -1.17 16.49
N ARG A 356 -12.92 -0.87 17.60
CA ARG A 356 -13.46 -1.12 18.96
C ARG A 356 -14.47 -0.05 19.41
N ASN A 357 -14.53 1.08 18.72
CA ASN A 357 -15.44 2.18 19.04
C ASN A 357 -16.86 1.90 18.50
N ASP A 358 -16.99 1.35 17.29
CA ASP A 358 -18.28 1.00 16.67
C ASP A 358 -18.55 -0.52 16.59
N LYS A 359 -17.54 -1.35 16.93
CA LYS A 359 -17.56 -2.83 16.85
C LYS A 359 -17.64 -3.38 15.43
N SER A 360 -17.43 -2.55 14.42
CA SER A 360 -17.37 -2.99 13.04
C SER A 360 -16.09 -3.75 12.77
N THR A 361 -16.16 -4.70 11.83
CA THR A 361 -15.03 -5.56 11.50
C THR A 361 -14.86 -5.65 9.99
N LEU A 362 -13.61 -5.61 9.55
CA LEU A 362 -13.20 -5.95 8.20
C LEU A 362 -12.38 -7.24 8.25
N VAL A 363 -12.67 -8.19 7.36
CA VAL A 363 -12.01 -9.49 7.29
C VAL A 363 -11.53 -9.76 5.87
N LEU A 364 -10.30 -10.23 5.72
CA LEU A 364 -9.63 -10.48 4.45
C LEU A 364 -9.08 -11.92 4.45
N PRO A 365 -9.89 -12.94 4.10
CA PRO A 365 -9.38 -14.28 3.87
C PRO A 365 -8.76 -14.39 2.47
N GLU A 366 -7.75 -15.23 2.36
CA GLU A 366 -6.96 -15.40 1.15
C GLU A 366 -6.44 -16.82 1.04
N LEU A 367 -6.53 -17.38 -0.16
CA LEU A 367 -5.99 -18.68 -0.50
C LEU A 367 -5.12 -18.53 -1.73
N GLU A 368 -3.85 -18.92 -1.63
CA GLU A 368 -2.88 -18.85 -2.71
C GLU A 368 -2.40 -20.25 -3.10
N TRP A 369 -2.21 -20.42 -4.41
CA TRP A 369 -1.71 -21.62 -5.05
C TRP A 369 -0.52 -21.29 -5.96
N ASN A 370 0.64 -21.83 -5.63
CA ASN A 370 1.84 -21.80 -6.45
C ASN A 370 1.68 -22.85 -7.56
N LEU A 371 1.37 -22.39 -8.78
CA LEU A 371 1.14 -23.25 -9.95
C LEU A 371 2.46 -23.70 -10.59
N ALA A 372 3.45 -22.80 -10.60
CA ALA A 372 4.81 -23.03 -11.08
C ALA A 372 5.76 -22.08 -10.32
N GLU A 373 7.06 -22.19 -10.58
CA GLU A 373 8.09 -21.34 -9.95
C GLU A 373 7.80 -19.84 -10.12
N GLU A 374 7.25 -19.45 -11.27
CA GLU A 374 6.96 -18.06 -11.59
C GLU A 374 5.47 -17.75 -11.81
N LEU A 375 4.57 -18.62 -11.33
CA LEU A 375 3.13 -18.49 -11.56
C LEU A 375 2.32 -18.76 -10.29
N TRP A 376 1.56 -17.76 -9.86
CA TRP A 376 0.72 -17.81 -8.67
C TRP A 376 -0.74 -17.52 -9.01
N LEU A 377 -1.65 -18.29 -8.43
CA LEU A 377 -3.08 -18.02 -8.44
C LEU A 377 -3.56 -17.77 -7.02
N LYS A 378 -4.30 -16.68 -6.82
CA LYS A 378 -4.75 -16.24 -5.50
C LYS A 378 -6.23 -15.88 -5.53
N GLY A 379 -6.98 -16.41 -4.58
CA GLY A 379 -8.38 -16.04 -4.31
C GLY A 379 -8.46 -15.24 -3.01
N THR A 380 -8.97 -14.01 -3.09
CA THR A 380 -9.09 -13.11 -1.93
C THR A 380 -10.53 -12.68 -1.75
N GLY A 381 -11.00 -12.68 -0.50
CA GLY A 381 -12.26 -12.06 -0.09
C GLY A 381 -12.04 -10.79 0.72
N THR A 382 -13.02 -9.91 0.74
CA THR A 382 -13.12 -8.84 1.74
C THR A 382 -14.55 -8.82 2.23
N PHE A 383 -14.74 -9.03 3.53
CA PHE A 383 -16.04 -9.09 4.16
C PHE A 383 -16.12 -8.06 5.27
N SER A 384 -17.18 -7.28 5.28
CA SER A 384 -17.40 -6.27 6.31
C SER A 384 -18.58 -6.65 7.22
N SER A 385 -18.54 -6.19 8.46
CA SER A 385 -19.64 -6.32 9.39
C SER A 385 -19.77 -5.08 10.27
N GLY A 386 -20.99 -4.73 10.63
CA GLY A 386 -21.30 -3.50 11.37
C GLY A 386 -22.65 -2.92 10.95
N ALA A 387 -22.98 -1.74 11.45
CA ALA A 387 -24.16 -1.02 10.98
C ALA A 387 -23.97 -0.60 9.51
N SER A 388 -25.02 -0.65 8.69
CA SER A 388 -24.93 -0.29 7.27
C SER A 388 -24.86 1.23 7.03
N GLU A 389 -25.09 2.04 8.05
CA GLU A 389 -25.04 3.51 7.98
C GLU A 389 -23.62 4.02 8.26
N VAL A 390 -23.10 4.89 7.39
CA VAL A 390 -21.73 5.45 7.48
C VAL A 390 -21.48 6.22 8.78
N GLU A 391 -22.52 6.84 9.33
CA GLU A 391 -22.47 7.57 10.61
C GLU A 391 -22.58 6.65 11.83
N LYS A 392 -22.73 5.34 11.64
CA LYS A 392 -22.81 4.36 12.74
C LYS A 392 -21.74 3.30 12.65
N SER A 393 -21.06 3.20 11.53
CA SER A 393 -20.02 2.21 11.33
C SER A 393 -19.01 2.63 10.25
N GLU A 394 -17.74 2.41 10.57
CA GLU A 394 -16.63 2.61 9.64
C GLU A 394 -16.57 1.50 8.60
N PHE A 395 -16.68 0.23 9.00
CA PHE A 395 -16.58 -0.91 8.07
C PHE A 395 -17.92 -1.46 7.59
N GLY A 396 -18.99 -1.41 8.40
CA GLY A 396 -20.28 -2.01 8.05
C GLY A 396 -20.94 -1.55 6.73
N PRO A 397 -20.75 -0.30 6.26
CA PRO A 397 -21.24 0.14 4.96
C PRO A 397 -20.36 -0.31 3.79
N ALA A 398 -19.14 -0.81 4.05
CA ALA A 398 -18.25 -1.25 2.99
C ALA A 398 -18.83 -2.50 2.33
N ALA A 399 -18.94 -2.49 1.01
CA ALA A 399 -19.43 -3.65 0.29
C ALA A 399 -18.45 -4.83 0.40
N ASP A 400 -19.00 -6.04 0.39
CA ASP A 400 -18.21 -7.26 0.30
C ASP A 400 -17.62 -7.41 -1.11
N TRP A 401 -16.45 -8.04 -1.19
CA TRP A 401 -15.76 -8.27 -2.44
C TRP A 401 -15.15 -9.65 -2.50
N PHE A 402 -15.11 -10.18 -3.71
CA PHE A 402 -14.34 -11.36 -4.02
C PHE A 402 -13.47 -11.09 -5.25
N SER A 403 -12.24 -11.59 -5.24
CA SER A 403 -11.34 -11.47 -6.38
C SER A 403 -10.47 -12.70 -6.61
N PHE A 404 -10.16 -12.95 -7.89
CA PHE A 404 -9.09 -13.86 -8.30
C PHE A 404 -7.95 -13.06 -8.89
N THR A 405 -6.73 -13.35 -8.48
CA THR A 405 -5.50 -12.70 -8.96
C THR A 405 -4.56 -13.76 -9.52
N LEU A 406 -4.07 -13.57 -10.74
CA LEU A 406 -2.99 -14.34 -11.34
C LEU A 406 -1.74 -13.46 -11.36
N LYS A 407 -0.62 -13.94 -10.81
CA LYS A 407 0.68 -13.28 -10.89
C LYS A 407 1.66 -14.12 -11.70
N PHE A 408 2.37 -13.48 -12.62
CA PHE A 408 3.41 -14.08 -13.43
C PHE A 408 4.64 -13.19 -13.46
N TYR A 409 5.82 -13.78 -13.28
CA TYR A 409 7.11 -13.09 -13.33
C TYR A 409 7.98 -13.75 -14.41
N TYR A 410 8.76 -12.95 -15.15
CA TYR A 410 9.59 -13.42 -16.25
C TYR A 410 10.88 -12.62 -16.36
#